data_AF-A0A4V0XG28-F1
#
_entry.id   AF-A0A4V0XG28-F1
#
_cell.length_a   1.000
_cell.length_b   1.000
_cell.length_c   1.000
_cell.angle_alpha   90.00
_cell.angle_beta   90.00
_cell.angle_gamma   90.00
#
_symmetry.space_group_name_H-M   'P 1'
#
loop_
_entity.id
_entity.type
_entity.pdbx_description
1 polymer ?
#
loop_
_entity_poly.entity_id
_entity_poly.type
_entity_poly.pdbx_seq_one_letter_code
_entity_poly.pdbx_strand_id
1 'polypeptide(L)'
;MSGSMDAFQIIFHSPRRTPFPRNRAAVRAAVRAIARVAGSELLAFHISDTHIHVLVLTKRARAGRLAQALGVALSAALQVRFPAAGITPINDGAHLLSAFEYVLCNDERHGVPPDPWRENTNLPDLLGLRLTAAGTVSRLRDTLPRVSGAELYKIAGWEGIPPGDAPLDVVRAHLADTAAAVVSRHDLSSRHGDVTRATRAAVRFATEAGLSREESAALLGIGVSSAYRHLTVPPDAALTAALRRQLKVRAARPLPDAASFADEIGRPAWDGRKGVLGGKSK
;
A
#
# COMPACT_ATOMS: atom_id res chain seq x y z
N MET A 1 -1.48 33.62 -0.95
CA MET A 1 -0.56 33.27 -2.07
C MET A 1 -0.09 31.85 -1.89
N SER A 2 -0.69 30.89 -2.62
CA SER A 2 -0.18 29.52 -2.67
C SER A 2 1.09 29.52 -3.51
N GLY A 3 2.25 29.44 -2.87
CA GLY A 3 3.51 29.26 -3.60
C GLY A 3 3.43 27.97 -4.43
N SER A 4 3.90 28.03 -5.68
CA SER A 4 3.98 26.86 -6.57
C SER A 4 4.64 25.69 -5.82
N MET A 5 3.98 24.53 -5.78
CA MET A 5 4.59 23.31 -5.28
C MET A 5 5.27 22.61 -6.45
N ASP A 6 6.56 22.32 -6.32
CA ASP A 6 7.30 21.51 -7.28
C ASP A 6 7.12 20.01 -6.95
N ALA A 7 7.50 19.15 -7.88
CA ALA A 7 7.50 17.70 -7.67
C ALA A 7 8.93 17.15 -7.69
N PHE A 8 9.21 16.18 -6.81
CA PHE A 8 10.51 15.52 -6.70
C PHE A 8 10.35 14.03 -6.53
N GLN A 9 11.20 13.26 -7.22
CA GLN A 9 11.40 11.85 -6.95
C GLN A 9 12.62 11.67 -6.05
N ILE A 10 12.42 11.03 -4.90
CA ILE A 10 13.46 10.66 -3.96
C ILE A 10 13.71 9.15 -4.09
N ILE A 11 14.96 8.73 -4.27
CA ILE A 11 15.33 7.34 -4.53
C ILE A 11 16.34 6.88 -3.49
N PHE A 12 16.02 5.81 -2.77
CA PHE A 12 16.92 5.15 -1.83
C PHE A 12 17.37 3.82 -2.42
N HIS A 13 18.68 3.60 -2.56
CA HIS A 13 19.22 2.31 -2.98
C HIS A 13 19.66 1.49 -1.78
N SER A 14 19.50 0.18 -1.84
CA SER A 14 20.03 -0.71 -0.82
C SER A 14 21.57 -0.70 -0.82
N PRO A 15 22.21 -0.93 0.33
CA PRO A 15 23.66 -1.03 0.42
C PRO A 15 24.16 -2.14 -0.48
N ARG A 16 25.12 -1.85 -1.36
CA ARG A 16 25.70 -2.84 -2.28
C ARG A 16 24.66 -3.56 -3.17
N ARG A 17 23.48 -2.96 -3.39
CA ARG A 17 22.37 -3.55 -4.16
C ARG A 17 21.85 -4.88 -3.60
N THR A 18 21.97 -5.11 -2.29
CA THR A 18 21.36 -6.28 -1.65
C THR A 18 19.83 -6.15 -1.59
N PRO A 19 19.06 -7.22 -1.80
CA PRO A 19 17.61 -7.15 -1.63
C PRO A 19 17.21 -6.74 -0.19
N PHE A 20 16.19 -5.91 -0.03
CA PHE A 20 15.56 -5.64 1.25
C PHE A 20 14.83 -6.89 1.76
N PRO A 21 14.54 -6.99 3.07
CA PRO A 21 13.63 -8.00 3.58
C PRO A 21 12.26 -7.90 2.89
N ARG A 22 11.85 -8.98 2.20
CA ARG A 22 10.59 -9.02 1.43
C ARG A 22 9.40 -9.61 2.21
N ASN A 23 9.52 -9.77 3.53
CA ASN A 23 8.38 -10.20 4.34
C ASN A 23 7.40 -9.04 4.56
N ARG A 24 6.10 -9.36 4.73
CA ARG A 24 5.05 -8.35 4.89
C ARG A 24 5.26 -7.45 6.11
N ALA A 25 5.88 -7.95 7.18
CA ALA A 25 6.19 -7.15 8.37
C ALA A 25 7.07 -5.95 8.01
N ALA A 26 8.19 -6.22 7.33
CA ALA A 26 9.16 -5.22 6.91
C ALA A 26 8.55 -4.24 5.90
N VAL A 27 7.82 -4.74 4.90
CA VAL A 27 7.13 -3.90 3.90
C VAL A 27 6.14 -2.96 4.59
N ARG A 28 5.27 -3.47 5.46
CA ARG A 28 4.29 -2.65 6.18
C ARG A 28 4.93 -1.64 7.13
N ALA A 29 6.04 -2.01 7.79
CA ALA A 29 6.82 -1.08 8.61
C ALA A 29 7.39 0.07 7.77
N ALA A 30 7.97 -0.23 6.59
CA ALA A 30 8.48 0.76 5.66
C ALA A 30 7.38 1.66 5.10
N VAL A 31 6.22 1.10 4.72
CA VAL A 31 5.03 1.87 4.32
C VAL A 31 4.63 2.87 5.39
N ARG A 32 4.51 2.45 6.65
CA ARG A 32 4.19 3.36 7.76
C ARG A 32 5.25 4.43 7.96
N ALA A 33 6.53 4.07 7.80
CA ALA A 33 7.61 5.05 7.87
C ALA A 33 7.47 6.12 6.78
N ILE A 34 7.24 5.72 5.52
CA ILE A 34 7.03 6.64 4.39
C ILE A 34 5.82 7.53 4.63
N ALA A 35 4.66 6.93 4.91
CA ALA A 35 3.41 7.66 5.10
C ALA A 35 3.50 8.67 6.25
N ARG A 36 4.11 8.28 7.38
CA ARG A 36 4.29 9.16 8.54
C ARG A 36 5.24 10.32 8.27
N VAL A 37 6.36 10.08 7.59
CA VAL A 37 7.40 11.10 7.39
C VAL A 37 7.04 12.05 6.25
N ALA A 38 6.55 11.52 5.13
CA ALA A 38 6.16 12.33 3.97
C ALA A 38 4.80 13.00 4.17
N GLY A 39 3.88 12.38 4.91
CA GLY A 39 2.58 12.97 5.27
C GLY A 39 1.83 13.51 4.06
N SER A 40 1.38 14.76 4.14
CA SER A 40 0.65 15.45 3.07
C SER A 40 1.50 15.84 1.85
N GLU A 41 2.82 15.60 1.88
CA GLU A 41 3.72 15.85 0.75
C GLU A 41 3.82 14.62 -0.16
N LEU A 42 3.35 13.45 0.29
CA LEU A 42 3.39 12.21 -0.48
C LEU A 42 2.39 12.20 -1.64
N LEU A 43 2.83 11.77 -2.83
CA LEU A 43 1.98 11.49 -3.98
C LEU A 43 1.96 9.99 -4.33
N ALA A 44 3.15 9.37 -4.44
CA ALA A 44 3.29 7.94 -4.72
C ALA A 44 4.54 7.35 -4.07
N PHE A 45 4.55 6.05 -3.83
CA PHE A 45 5.78 5.33 -3.51
C PHE A 45 5.75 3.89 -4.02
N HIS A 46 6.94 3.30 -4.13
CA HIS A 46 7.16 1.89 -4.42
C HIS A 46 8.42 1.40 -3.71
N ILE A 47 8.31 0.24 -3.06
CA ILE A 47 9.41 -0.48 -2.42
C ILE A 47 9.75 -1.69 -3.32
N SER A 48 10.84 -1.62 -4.07
CA SER A 48 11.32 -2.73 -4.91
C SER A 48 12.23 -3.65 -4.10
N ASP A 49 12.92 -4.59 -4.75
CA ASP A 49 13.95 -5.41 -4.10
C ASP A 49 15.12 -4.59 -3.56
N THR A 50 15.64 -3.67 -4.36
CA THR A 50 16.96 -3.06 -4.15
C THR A 50 16.88 -1.55 -4.02
N HIS A 51 15.70 -0.96 -4.19
CA HIS A 51 15.53 0.47 -4.06
C HIS A 51 14.09 0.88 -3.69
N ILE A 52 13.92 2.12 -3.26
CA ILE A 52 12.63 2.67 -2.86
C ILE A 52 12.48 4.00 -3.58
N HIS A 53 11.39 4.14 -4.33
CA HIS A 53 11.00 5.41 -4.93
C HIS A 53 9.93 6.08 -4.08
N VAL A 54 10.08 7.37 -3.83
CA VAL A 54 9.10 8.20 -3.15
C VAL A 54 8.90 9.48 -3.98
N LEU A 55 7.68 9.70 -4.47
CA LEU A 55 7.30 10.88 -5.23
C LEU A 55 6.58 11.87 -4.31
N VAL A 56 7.12 13.08 -4.19
CA VAL A 56 6.61 14.11 -3.27
C VAL A 56 6.34 15.45 -3.96
N LEU A 57 5.40 16.22 -3.42
CA LEU A 57 5.02 17.56 -3.84
C LEU A 57 5.45 18.58 -2.78
N THR A 58 6.57 19.27 -2.99
CA THR A 58 7.15 20.19 -2.00
C THR A 58 8.20 21.11 -2.63
N LYS A 59 8.79 22.01 -1.85
CA LYS A 59 9.92 22.87 -2.28
C LYS A 59 11.24 22.10 -2.24
N ARG A 60 12.20 22.44 -3.09
CA ARG A 60 13.53 21.78 -3.17
C ARG A 60 14.24 21.58 -1.83
N ALA A 61 14.28 22.62 -0.99
CA ALA A 61 14.94 22.56 0.32
C ALA A 61 14.23 21.59 1.27
N ARG A 62 12.90 21.52 1.19
CA ARG A 62 12.09 20.61 1.98
C ARG A 62 12.22 19.17 1.47
N ALA A 63 12.33 18.94 0.17
CA ALA A 63 12.63 17.63 -0.40
C ALA A 63 13.95 17.05 0.15
N GLY A 64 14.99 17.88 0.31
CA GLY A 64 16.25 17.46 0.94
C GLY A 64 16.08 17.01 2.40
N ARG A 65 15.32 17.77 3.21
CA ARG A 65 15.02 17.39 4.60
C ARG A 65 14.15 16.14 4.70
N LEU A 66 13.18 15.99 3.80
CA LEU A 66 12.37 14.77 3.69
C LEU A 66 13.24 13.56 3.36
N ALA A 67 14.16 13.68 2.40
CA ALA A 67 15.06 12.59 2.04
C ALA A 67 15.90 12.11 3.24
N GLN A 68 16.42 13.03 4.05
CA GLN A 68 17.16 12.69 5.27
C GLN A 68 16.27 11.98 6.30
N ALA A 69 15.09 12.56 6.59
CA ALA A 69 14.15 12.00 7.57
C ALA A 69 13.62 10.62 7.14
N LEU A 70 13.32 10.46 5.86
CA LEU A 70 12.93 9.18 5.26
C LEU A 70 14.06 8.17 5.36
N GLY A 71 15.30 8.56 5.05
CA GLY A 71 16.47 7.67 5.16
C GLY A 71 16.62 7.09 6.57
N VAL A 72 16.52 7.93 7.61
CA VAL A 72 16.57 7.47 9.02
C VAL A 72 15.40 6.54 9.35
N ALA A 73 14.18 6.90 8.97
CA ALA A 73 12.99 6.12 9.30
C ALA A 73 12.96 4.77 8.55
N LEU A 74 13.34 4.76 7.28
CA LEU A 74 13.48 3.56 6.46
C LEU A 74 14.60 2.67 6.97
N SER A 75 15.74 3.25 7.39
CA SER A 75 16.83 2.50 8.01
C SER A 75 16.38 1.74 9.25
N ALA A 76 15.59 2.38 10.12
CA ALA A 76 15.02 1.72 11.28
C ALA A 76 13.97 0.65 10.90
N ALA A 77 13.12 0.92 9.91
CA ALA A 77 12.07 0.00 9.49
C ALA A 77 12.62 -1.27 8.81
N LEU A 78 13.68 -1.13 8.01
CA LEU A 78 14.25 -2.21 7.19
C LEU A 78 15.56 -2.77 7.76
N GLN A 79 16.06 -2.21 8.87
CA GLN A 79 17.32 -2.62 9.53
C GLN A 79 18.53 -2.57 8.59
N VAL A 80 18.58 -1.55 7.71
CA VAL A 80 19.69 -1.34 6.74
C VAL A 80 20.15 0.11 6.78
N ARG A 81 21.43 0.39 6.54
CA ARG A 81 21.95 1.75 6.45
C ARG A 81 21.97 2.24 5.02
N PHE A 82 21.05 3.13 4.64
CA PHE A 82 21.00 3.66 3.28
C PHE A 82 22.20 4.57 2.95
N PRO A 83 22.73 4.54 1.71
CA PRO A 83 23.51 5.64 1.17
C PRO A 83 22.65 6.91 1.05
N ALA A 84 23.27 8.03 0.68
CA ALA A 84 22.54 9.26 0.40
C ALA A 84 21.51 9.02 -0.71
N ALA A 85 20.29 9.54 -0.53
CA ALA A 85 19.23 9.41 -1.50
C ALA A 85 19.49 10.26 -2.76
N GLY A 86 19.16 9.71 -3.93
CA GLY A 86 19.02 10.51 -5.14
C GLY A 86 17.77 11.38 -5.05
N ILE A 87 17.86 12.63 -5.54
CA ILE A 87 16.72 13.56 -5.61
C ILE A 87 16.68 14.14 -7.01
N THR A 88 15.61 13.83 -7.75
CA THR A 88 15.43 14.26 -9.13
C THR A 88 14.20 15.19 -9.21
N PRO A 89 14.33 16.41 -9.77
CA PRO A 89 13.18 17.28 -10.00
C PRO A 89 12.29 16.74 -11.11
N ILE A 90 10.99 16.98 -10.99
CA ILE A 90 10.00 16.75 -12.03
C ILE A 90 9.66 18.11 -12.65
N ASN A 91 9.91 18.22 -13.96
CA ASN A 91 9.94 19.53 -14.64
C ASN A 91 8.57 20.01 -15.10
N ASP A 92 7.63 19.11 -15.36
CA ASP A 92 6.31 19.43 -15.91
C ASP A 92 5.28 18.34 -15.60
N GLY A 93 4.01 18.57 -15.98
CA GLY A 93 2.91 17.65 -15.73
C GLY A 93 3.00 16.31 -16.49
N ALA A 94 3.58 16.30 -17.69
CA ALA A 94 3.75 15.06 -18.46
C ALA A 94 4.85 14.17 -17.86
N HIS A 95 5.93 14.80 -17.40
CA HIS A 95 6.97 14.15 -16.60
C HIS A 95 6.38 13.65 -15.28
N LEU A 96 5.52 14.41 -14.60
CA LEU A 96 4.88 13.97 -13.36
C LEU A 96 4.00 12.73 -13.56
N LEU A 97 3.16 12.73 -14.60
CA LEU A 97 2.33 11.57 -14.94
C LEU A 97 3.19 10.33 -15.23
N SER A 98 4.26 10.51 -16.03
CA SER A 98 5.19 9.43 -16.37
C SER A 98 5.94 8.91 -15.14
N ALA A 99 6.36 9.80 -14.24
CA ALA A 99 7.03 9.45 -13.00
C ALA A 99 6.09 8.75 -12.02
N PHE A 100 4.83 9.19 -11.93
CA PHE A 100 3.79 8.54 -11.14
C PHE A 100 3.55 7.10 -11.62
N GLU A 101 3.34 6.90 -12.92
CA GLU A 101 3.21 5.56 -13.52
C GLU A 101 4.46 4.72 -13.28
N TYR A 102 5.64 5.32 -13.48
CA TYR A 102 6.92 4.65 -13.30
C TYR A 102 7.06 4.10 -11.88
N VAL A 103 6.80 4.94 -10.88
CA VAL A 103 6.90 4.55 -9.48
C VAL A 103 5.98 3.36 -9.19
N LEU A 104 4.71 3.40 -9.58
CA LEU A 104 3.76 2.33 -9.25
C LEU A 104 3.97 1.01 -10.01
N CYS A 105 4.65 1.05 -11.16
CA CYS A 105 4.88 -0.11 -12.03
C CYS A 105 6.36 -0.55 -12.04
N ASN A 106 7.12 -0.23 -10.99
CA ASN A 106 8.56 -0.37 -11.03
C ASN A 106 9.01 -1.84 -11.06
N ASP A 107 8.34 -2.73 -10.33
CA ASP A 107 8.66 -4.17 -10.35
C ASP A 107 8.54 -4.73 -11.78
N GLU A 108 7.43 -4.43 -12.46
CA GLU A 108 7.18 -4.85 -13.84
C GLU A 108 8.26 -4.40 -14.81
N ARG A 109 8.74 -3.16 -14.68
CA ARG A 109 9.79 -2.61 -15.54
C ARG A 109 11.15 -3.27 -15.33
N HIS A 110 11.36 -3.88 -14.18
CA HIS A 110 12.55 -4.66 -13.86
C HIS A 110 12.35 -6.17 -14.05
N GLY A 111 11.22 -6.59 -14.65
CA GLY A 111 10.92 -8.00 -14.86
C GLY A 111 10.64 -8.77 -13.57
N VAL A 112 10.33 -8.07 -12.48
CA VAL A 112 9.99 -8.65 -11.18
C VAL A 112 8.47 -8.82 -11.11
N PRO A 113 7.96 -10.00 -10.75
CA PRO A 113 6.55 -10.18 -10.46
C PRO A 113 6.10 -9.23 -9.35
N PRO A 114 5.06 -8.42 -9.58
CA PRO A 114 4.58 -7.51 -8.55
C PRO A 114 3.82 -8.27 -7.47
N ASP A 115 3.86 -7.72 -6.25
CA ASP A 115 2.97 -8.14 -5.15
C ASP A 115 1.51 -8.20 -5.64
N PRO A 116 0.84 -9.36 -5.61
CA PRO A 116 -0.56 -9.48 -6.00
C PRO A 116 -1.49 -8.51 -5.26
N TRP A 117 -1.13 -8.12 -4.03
CA TRP A 117 -1.89 -7.19 -3.20
C TRP A 117 -1.27 -5.79 -3.14
N ARG A 118 -0.17 -5.56 -3.87
CA ARG A 118 0.49 -4.26 -4.04
C ARG A 118 0.82 -3.58 -2.70
N GLU A 119 1.10 -4.34 -1.65
CA GLU A 119 1.34 -3.79 -0.31
C GLU A 119 2.64 -2.97 -0.25
N ASN A 120 3.56 -3.21 -1.19
CA ASN A 120 4.81 -2.47 -1.39
C ASN A 120 4.66 -1.12 -2.11
N THR A 121 3.44 -0.72 -2.49
CA THR A 121 3.12 0.58 -3.11
C THR A 121 2.06 1.32 -2.29
N ASN A 122 1.70 2.57 -2.67
CA ASN A 122 0.48 3.22 -2.15
C ASN A 122 -0.78 2.98 -3.00
N LEU A 123 -0.78 2.06 -3.98
CA LEU A 123 -1.99 1.70 -4.72
C LEU A 123 -3.17 1.30 -3.80
N PRO A 124 -2.96 0.49 -2.74
CA PRO A 124 -4.02 0.21 -1.79
C PRO A 124 -4.60 1.47 -1.14
N ASP A 125 -3.78 2.47 -0.83
CA ASP A 125 -4.27 3.73 -0.24
C ASP A 125 -5.05 4.56 -1.26
N LEU A 126 -4.54 4.67 -2.49
CA LEU A 126 -5.18 5.41 -3.58
C LEU A 126 -6.56 4.86 -3.97
N LEU A 127 -6.73 3.54 -3.83
CA LEU A 127 -7.98 2.83 -4.11
C LEU A 127 -8.87 2.65 -2.86
N GLY A 128 -8.42 3.12 -1.69
CA GLY A 128 -9.14 3.04 -0.43
C GLY A 128 -9.28 1.62 0.13
N LEU A 129 -8.31 0.75 -0.15
CA LEU A 129 -8.11 -0.57 0.47
C LEU A 129 -7.20 -0.48 1.70
N ARG A 130 -6.54 0.65 1.90
CA ARG A 130 -5.65 0.92 3.03
C ARG A 130 -5.80 2.38 3.45
N LEU A 131 -5.67 2.66 4.74
CA LEU A 131 -5.89 4.01 5.28
C LEU A 131 -4.61 4.65 5.83
N THR A 132 -3.46 4.02 5.63
CA THR A 132 -2.17 4.48 6.16
C THR A 132 -1.73 5.78 5.50
N ALA A 133 -1.96 5.93 4.19
CA ALA A 133 -1.64 7.11 3.41
C ALA A 133 -2.89 7.70 2.72
N ALA A 134 -4.06 7.62 3.34
CA ALA A 134 -5.33 8.04 2.71
C ALA A 134 -5.33 9.49 2.16
N GLY A 135 -4.51 10.38 2.73
CA GLY A 135 -4.33 11.74 2.23
C GLY A 135 -3.74 11.85 0.82
N THR A 136 -3.13 10.78 0.28
CA THR A 136 -2.61 10.80 -1.10
C THR A 136 -3.73 10.83 -2.14
N VAL A 137 -4.96 10.44 -1.78
CA VAL A 137 -6.10 10.43 -2.71
C VAL A 137 -6.48 11.84 -3.15
N SER A 138 -6.63 12.79 -2.21
CA SER A 138 -6.94 14.18 -2.56
C SER A 138 -5.80 14.79 -3.37
N ARG A 139 -4.55 14.56 -2.95
CA ARG A 139 -3.35 15.00 -3.69
C ARG A 139 -3.32 14.50 -5.11
N LEU A 140 -3.62 13.22 -5.34
CA LEU A 140 -3.68 12.66 -6.68
C LEU A 140 -4.72 13.39 -7.53
N ARG A 141 -5.93 13.59 -7.01
CA ARG A 141 -7.01 14.29 -7.72
C ARG A 141 -6.63 15.73 -8.06
N ASP A 142 -6.00 16.43 -7.14
CA ASP A 142 -5.59 17.83 -7.33
C ASP A 142 -4.48 17.96 -8.38
N THR A 143 -3.57 16.99 -8.44
CA THR A 143 -2.32 17.10 -9.23
C THR A 143 -2.37 16.36 -10.57
N LEU A 144 -3.05 15.22 -10.61
CA LEU A 144 -3.23 14.37 -11.79
C LEU A 144 -4.72 14.01 -11.96
N PRO A 145 -5.59 15.00 -12.22
CA PRO A 145 -7.05 14.83 -12.20
C PRO A 145 -7.58 13.85 -13.25
N ARG A 146 -6.79 13.53 -14.26
CA ARG A 146 -7.14 12.56 -15.32
C ARG A 146 -6.92 11.12 -14.88
N VAL A 147 -6.16 10.87 -13.82
CA VAL A 147 -5.95 9.52 -13.30
C VAL A 147 -7.19 9.08 -12.54
N SER A 148 -7.92 8.14 -13.13
CA SER A 148 -9.15 7.56 -12.64
C SER A 148 -8.90 6.34 -11.75
N GLY A 149 -9.92 5.96 -10.96
CA GLY A 149 -9.89 4.71 -10.21
C GLY A 149 -9.75 3.48 -11.12
N ALA A 150 -10.38 3.49 -12.30
CA ALA A 150 -10.29 2.39 -13.26
C ALA A 150 -8.85 2.17 -13.75
N GLU A 151 -8.13 3.24 -14.06
CA GLU A 151 -6.71 3.16 -14.43
C GLU A 151 -5.83 2.67 -13.27
N LEU A 152 -6.12 3.07 -12.04
CA LEU A 152 -5.40 2.56 -10.86
C LEU A 152 -5.67 1.06 -10.65
N TYR A 153 -6.90 0.58 -10.84
CA TYR A 153 -7.22 -0.86 -10.83
C TYR A 153 -6.49 -1.61 -11.94
N LYS A 154 -6.39 -1.03 -13.14
CA LYS A 154 -5.60 -1.56 -14.25
C LYS A 154 -4.13 -1.65 -13.91
N ILE A 155 -3.53 -0.59 -13.37
CA ILE A 155 -2.12 -0.57 -12.90
C ILE A 155 -1.89 -1.66 -11.84
N ALA A 156 -2.79 -1.80 -10.88
CA ALA A 156 -2.68 -2.81 -9.84
C ALA A 156 -2.81 -4.25 -10.36
N GLY A 157 -3.38 -4.47 -11.56
CA GLY A 157 -3.71 -5.80 -12.08
C GLY A 157 -4.99 -6.37 -11.48
N TRP A 158 -5.89 -5.48 -11.02
CA TRP A 158 -7.13 -5.79 -10.30
C TRP A 158 -8.37 -5.55 -11.16
N GLU A 159 -8.21 -5.45 -12.48
CA GLU A 159 -9.34 -5.42 -13.41
C GLU A 159 -10.18 -6.71 -13.30
N GLY A 160 -11.49 -6.56 -13.46
CA GLY A 160 -12.43 -7.69 -13.47
C GLY A 160 -12.70 -8.33 -12.12
N ILE A 161 -12.27 -7.73 -10.99
CA ILE A 161 -12.67 -8.23 -9.66
C ILE A 161 -14.22 -8.12 -9.55
N PRO A 162 -14.91 -9.23 -9.26
CA PRO A 162 -16.37 -9.24 -9.25
C PRO A 162 -16.93 -8.33 -8.16
N PRO A 163 -18.15 -7.78 -8.37
CA PRO A 163 -18.88 -7.12 -7.30
C PRO A 163 -19.29 -8.14 -6.20
N GLY A 164 -19.78 -7.66 -5.07
CA GLY A 164 -20.18 -8.51 -3.94
C GLY A 164 -19.04 -8.81 -2.95
N ASP A 165 -19.34 -9.49 -1.86
CA ASP A 165 -18.38 -9.75 -0.77
C ASP A 165 -17.49 -10.96 -1.04
N ALA A 166 -16.36 -11.04 -0.33
CA ALA A 166 -15.45 -12.17 -0.45
C ALA A 166 -16.13 -13.45 0.10
N PRO A 167 -15.88 -14.62 -0.50
CA PRO A 167 -16.32 -15.92 0.01
C PRO A 167 -15.89 -16.14 1.48
N LEU A 168 -16.71 -16.86 2.26
CA LEU A 168 -16.52 -17.00 3.70
C LEU A 168 -15.22 -17.73 4.08
N ASP A 169 -14.78 -18.67 3.25
CA ASP A 169 -13.48 -19.35 3.35
C ASP A 169 -12.31 -18.36 3.20
N VAL A 170 -12.39 -17.42 2.26
CA VAL A 170 -11.40 -16.33 2.12
C VAL A 170 -11.41 -15.42 3.36
N VAL A 171 -12.60 -15.10 3.89
CA VAL A 171 -12.72 -14.33 5.13
C VAL A 171 -12.00 -15.06 6.27
N ARG A 172 -12.29 -16.35 6.48
CA ARG A 172 -11.62 -17.15 7.52
C ARG A 172 -10.11 -17.17 7.35
N ALA A 173 -9.62 -17.38 6.12
CA ALA A 173 -8.19 -17.48 5.85
C ALA A 173 -7.43 -16.16 6.03
N HIS A 174 -8.08 -15.02 5.80
CA HIS A 174 -7.37 -13.74 5.67
C HIS A 174 -7.85 -12.61 6.57
N LEU A 175 -8.86 -12.79 7.43
CA LEU A 175 -9.45 -11.71 8.23
C LEU A 175 -8.40 -10.92 9.04
N ALA A 176 -7.55 -11.60 9.82
CA ALA A 176 -6.56 -10.94 10.67
C ALA A 176 -5.47 -10.22 9.88
N ASP A 177 -4.90 -10.88 8.87
CA ASP A 177 -3.86 -10.27 8.04
C ASP A 177 -4.41 -9.08 7.23
N THR A 178 -5.65 -9.17 6.77
CA THR A 178 -6.35 -8.08 6.09
C THR A 178 -6.54 -6.89 7.03
N ALA A 179 -7.05 -7.14 8.25
CA ALA A 179 -7.23 -6.10 9.26
C ALA A 179 -5.88 -5.43 9.65
N ALA A 180 -4.78 -6.17 9.67
CA ALA A 180 -3.46 -5.60 9.88
C ALA A 180 -2.98 -4.79 8.66
N ALA A 181 -3.22 -5.29 7.45
CA ALA A 181 -2.84 -4.64 6.20
C ALA A 181 -3.52 -3.29 5.96
N VAL A 182 -4.82 -3.15 6.29
CA VAL A 182 -5.57 -1.89 6.11
C VAL A 182 -5.00 -0.72 6.92
N VAL A 183 -4.20 -1.00 7.95
CA VAL A 183 -3.47 -0.01 8.77
C VAL A 183 -1.95 -0.19 8.70
N SER A 184 -1.45 -0.97 7.74
CA SER A 184 -0.02 -1.28 7.53
C SER A 184 0.70 -1.77 8.80
N ARG A 185 0.05 -2.62 9.59
CA ARG A 185 0.65 -3.24 10.78
C ARG A 185 1.11 -4.65 10.47
N HIS A 186 2.15 -5.09 11.16
CA HIS A 186 2.61 -6.48 11.06
C HIS A 186 1.48 -7.44 11.44
N ASP A 187 0.86 -7.19 12.58
CA ASP A 187 -0.24 -7.97 13.15
C ASP A 187 -1.16 -7.04 13.98
N LEU A 188 -2.11 -7.65 14.69
CA LEU A 188 -3.08 -6.96 15.57
C LEU A 188 -2.71 -7.03 17.06
N SER A 189 -1.50 -7.44 17.43
CA SER A 189 -1.10 -7.67 18.84
C SER A 189 -0.92 -6.38 19.65
N SER A 190 -0.65 -5.26 18.99
CA SER A 190 -0.37 -3.98 19.66
C SER A 190 -1.65 -3.27 20.14
N ARG A 191 -1.53 -2.45 21.19
CA ARG A 191 -2.64 -1.64 21.73
C ARG A 191 -2.78 -0.25 21.10
N HIS A 192 -2.23 -0.05 19.90
CA HIS A 192 -2.37 1.24 19.22
C HIS A 192 -3.82 1.49 18.78
N GLY A 193 -4.22 2.76 18.72
CA GLY A 193 -5.61 3.14 18.40
C GLY A 193 -6.04 2.75 16.98
N ASP A 194 -5.12 2.75 16.02
CA ASP A 194 -5.37 2.28 14.65
C ASP A 194 -5.64 0.77 14.60
N VAL A 195 -4.85 -0.04 15.33
CA VAL A 195 -5.08 -1.49 15.48
C VAL A 195 -6.42 -1.75 16.15
N THR A 196 -6.71 -1.06 17.26
CA THR A 196 -8.00 -1.24 17.97
C THR A 196 -9.20 -0.93 17.07
N ARG A 197 -9.11 0.11 16.24
CA ARG A 197 -10.15 0.46 15.27
C ARG A 197 -10.27 -0.59 14.16
N ALA A 198 -9.15 -1.08 13.62
CA ALA A 198 -9.13 -2.11 12.60
C ALA A 198 -9.70 -3.44 13.12
N THR A 199 -9.31 -3.86 14.33
CA THR A 199 -9.88 -5.04 15.01
C THR A 199 -11.38 -4.91 15.20
N ARG A 200 -11.88 -3.72 15.60
CA ARG A 200 -13.33 -3.47 15.72
C ARG A 200 -14.05 -3.62 14.37
N ALA A 201 -13.51 -3.01 13.32
CA ALA A 201 -14.07 -3.13 11.97
C ALA A 201 -14.09 -4.60 11.49
N ALA A 202 -13.02 -5.34 11.77
CA ALA A 202 -12.90 -6.75 11.42
C ALA A 202 -13.91 -7.64 12.17
N VAL A 203 -14.09 -7.44 13.48
CA VAL A 203 -15.11 -8.16 14.28
C VAL A 203 -16.52 -7.92 13.72
N ARG A 204 -16.86 -6.66 13.43
CA ARG A 204 -18.17 -6.34 12.84
C ARG A 204 -18.34 -7.03 11.49
N PHE A 205 -17.37 -6.88 10.60
CA PHE A 205 -17.41 -7.47 9.27
C PHE A 205 -17.56 -9.00 9.34
N ALA A 206 -16.80 -9.67 10.21
CA ALA A 206 -16.89 -11.11 10.42
C ALA A 206 -18.29 -11.55 10.86
N THR A 207 -18.91 -10.80 11.77
CA THR A 207 -20.30 -11.06 12.22
C THR A 207 -21.30 -10.87 11.09
N GLU A 208 -21.16 -9.80 10.29
CA GLU A 208 -22.01 -9.56 9.10
C GLU A 208 -21.84 -10.64 8.03
N ALA A 209 -20.65 -11.23 7.92
CA ALA A 209 -20.36 -12.35 7.03
C ALA A 209 -20.85 -13.72 7.57
N GLY A 210 -21.46 -13.76 8.77
CA GLY A 210 -22.03 -14.97 9.37
C GLY A 210 -21.08 -15.78 10.25
N LEU A 211 -19.90 -15.26 10.61
CA LEU A 211 -19.01 -15.91 11.57
C LEU A 211 -19.53 -15.72 13.00
N SER A 212 -19.34 -16.73 13.85
CA SER A 212 -19.64 -16.60 15.28
C SER A 212 -18.68 -15.63 15.96
N ARG A 213 -19.01 -15.19 17.17
CA ARG A 213 -18.15 -14.27 17.92
C ARG A 213 -16.89 -14.97 18.39
N GLU A 214 -17.03 -16.23 18.79
CA GLU A 214 -15.97 -17.13 19.22
C GLU A 214 -14.98 -17.37 18.07
N GLU A 215 -15.50 -17.65 16.87
CA GLU A 215 -14.70 -17.82 15.66
C GLU A 215 -14.01 -16.51 15.27
N SER A 216 -14.73 -15.38 15.27
CA SER A 216 -14.15 -14.07 15.00
C SER A 216 -13.02 -13.71 15.96
N ALA A 217 -13.20 -13.99 17.25
CA ALA A 217 -12.20 -13.74 18.28
C ALA A 217 -10.96 -14.61 18.08
N ALA A 218 -11.15 -15.91 17.79
CA ALA A 218 -10.07 -16.85 17.50
C ALA A 218 -9.27 -16.43 16.27
N LEU A 219 -9.93 -16.10 15.15
CA LEU A 219 -9.28 -15.65 13.92
C LEU A 219 -8.44 -14.39 14.13
N LEU A 220 -8.92 -13.45 14.95
CA LEU A 220 -8.24 -12.18 15.22
C LEU A 220 -7.21 -12.24 16.35
N GLY A 221 -7.07 -13.39 17.02
CA GLY A 221 -6.15 -13.54 18.15
C GLY A 221 -6.52 -12.67 19.36
N ILE A 222 -7.82 -12.44 19.61
CA ILE A 222 -8.33 -11.64 20.73
C ILE A 222 -9.23 -12.49 21.65
N GLY A 223 -9.41 -12.04 22.90
CA GLY A 223 -10.38 -12.67 23.80
C GLY A 223 -11.82 -12.46 23.35
N VAL A 224 -12.69 -13.47 23.56
CA VAL A 224 -14.13 -13.43 23.23
C VAL A 224 -14.81 -12.20 23.83
N SER A 225 -14.53 -11.87 25.10
CA SER A 225 -15.04 -10.67 25.77
C SER A 225 -14.66 -9.36 25.06
N SER A 226 -13.49 -9.32 24.40
CA SER A 226 -13.08 -8.17 23.60
C SER A 226 -13.85 -8.07 22.29
N ALA A 227 -14.16 -9.21 21.64
CA ALA A 227 -15.04 -9.23 20.47
C ALA A 227 -16.45 -8.71 20.82
N TYR A 228 -17.02 -9.15 21.96
CA TYR A 228 -18.28 -8.61 22.48
C TYR A 228 -18.21 -7.09 22.67
N ARG A 229 -17.19 -6.59 23.37
CA ARG A 229 -17.01 -5.15 23.57
C ARG A 229 -16.89 -4.38 22.26
N HIS A 230 -16.17 -4.92 21.27
CA HIS A 230 -16.06 -4.28 19.95
C HIS A 230 -17.40 -4.16 19.22
N LEU A 231 -18.30 -5.13 19.38
CA LEU A 231 -19.65 -5.07 18.80
C LEU A 231 -20.57 -4.04 19.47
N THR A 232 -20.27 -3.58 20.68
CA THR A 232 -21.06 -2.51 21.36
C THR A 232 -20.75 -1.12 20.84
N VAL A 233 -19.63 -0.94 20.11
CA VAL A 233 -19.22 0.36 19.59
C VAL A 233 -19.36 0.35 18.07
N PRO A 234 -19.90 1.41 17.44
CA PRO A 234 -19.92 1.51 15.98
C PRO A 234 -18.52 1.31 15.38
N PRO A 235 -18.40 0.50 14.31
CA PRO A 235 -17.15 0.38 13.58
C PRO A 235 -16.86 1.68 12.82
N ASP A 236 -15.60 1.87 12.48
CA ASP A 236 -15.23 2.90 11.52
C ASP A 236 -15.62 2.47 10.10
N ALA A 237 -16.52 3.23 9.46
CA ALA A 237 -17.06 2.88 8.15
C ALA A 237 -15.98 2.82 7.05
N ALA A 238 -14.95 3.67 7.11
CA ALA A 238 -13.87 3.67 6.13
C ALA A 238 -12.99 2.43 6.28
N LEU A 239 -12.71 2.00 7.52
CA LEU A 239 -11.97 0.76 7.78
C LEU A 239 -12.75 -0.47 7.34
N THR A 240 -14.06 -0.53 7.62
CA THR A 240 -14.90 -1.65 7.16
C THR A 240 -14.94 -1.72 5.64
N ALA A 241 -15.05 -0.58 4.94
CA ALA A 241 -15.01 -0.53 3.48
C ALA A 241 -13.64 -0.98 2.92
N ALA A 242 -12.53 -0.51 3.51
CA ALA A 242 -11.19 -0.90 3.13
C ALA A 242 -10.95 -2.41 3.30
N LEU A 243 -11.36 -2.96 4.44
CA LEU A 243 -11.25 -4.38 4.77
C LEU A 243 -12.04 -5.24 3.77
N ARG A 244 -13.28 -4.85 3.49
CA ARG A 244 -14.13 -5.54 2.48
C ARG A 244 -13.48 -5.52 1.10
N ARG A 245 -12.95 -4.38 0.64
CA ARG A 245 -12.28 -4.30 -0.67
C ARG A 245 -11.00 -5.13 -0.72
N GLN A 246 -10.21 -5.14 0.36
CA GLN A 246 -8.97 -5.90 0.39
C GLN A 246 -9.23 -7.42 0.41
N LEU A 247 -10.25 -7.90 1.12
CA LEU A 247 -10.64 -9.31 1.05
C LEU A 247 -11.08 -9.72 -0.35
N LYS A 248 -11.77 -8.85 -1.11
CA LYS A 248 -12.11 -9.12 -2.52
C LYS A 248 -10.87 -9.25 -3.39
N VAL A 249 -9.88 -8.37 -3.21
CA VAL A 249 -8.60 -8.48 -3.91
C VAL A 249 -7.92 -9.80 -3.57
N ARG A 250 -7.89 -10.18 -2.30
CA ARG A 250 -7.29 -11.45 -1.85
C ARG A 250 -8.00 -12.67 -2.42
N ALA A 251 -9.33 -12.65 -2.50
CA ALA A 251 -10.13 -13.69 -3.16
C ALA A 251 -9.78 -13.82 -4.66
N ALA A 252 -9.66 -12.69 -5.35
CA ALA A 252 -9.42 -12.65 -6.79
C ALA A 252 -7.94 -12.82 -7.18
N ARG A 253 -7.02 -12.59 -6.24
CA ARG A 253 -5.57 -12.62 -6.42
C ARG A 253 -4.95 -13.36 -5.22
N PRO A 254 -5.21 -14.66 -5.08
CA PRO A 254 -4.62 -15.45 -4.00
C PRO A 254 -3.09 -15.39 -4.11
N LEU A 255 -2.43 -15.29 -2.97
CA LEU A 255 -0.98 -15.53 -2.94
C LEU A 255 -0.77 -17.04 -2.96
N PRO A 256 0.07 -17.58 -3.85
CA PRO A 256 0.42 -18.99 -3.79
C PRO A 256 0.99 -19.31 -2.41
N ASP A 257 0.42 -20.30 -1.70
CA ASP A 257 0.65 -20.60 -0.28
C ASP A 257 2.11 -20.91 0.12
N ALA A 258 3.06 -20.95 -0.82
CA ALA A 258 4.44 -21.37 -0.58
C ALA A 258 5.53 -20.56 -1.32
N ALA A 259 5.20 -19.56 -2.15
CA ALA A 259 6.24 -18.77 -2.79
C ALA A 259 6.71 -17.70 -1.79
N SER A 260 7.97 -17.79 -1.34
CA SER A 260 8.62 -16.59 -0.84
C SER A 260 8.56 -15.55 -1.95
N PHE A 261 8.53 -14.27 -1.59
CA PHE A 261 8.57 -13.18 -2.56
C PHE A 261 9.79 -13.25 -3.51
N ALA A 262 10.78 -14.12 -3.23
CA ALA A 262 11.93 -14.39 -4.08
C ALA A 262 11.74 -15.60 -5.03
N ASP A 263 10.75 -16.46 -4.80
CA ASP A 263 10.58 -17.76 -5.47
C ASP A 263 9.37 -17.84 -6.42
N GLU A 264 8.76 -16.71 -6.78
CA GLU A 264 7.72 -16.70 -7.82
C GLU A 264 8.33 -16.96 -9.21
N ILE A 265 8.43 -18.24 -9.57
CA ILE A 265 8.78 -18.72 -10.92
C ILE A 265 7.64 -18.41 -11.89
N GLY A 266 7.98 -17.78 -13.02
CA GLY A 266 7.23 -17.91 -14.27
C GLY A 266 5.90 -17.16 -14.36
N ARG A 267 5.94 -15.82 -14.26
CA ARG A 267 4.92 -14.98 -14.93
C ARG A 267 5.52 -14.44 -16.23
N PRO A 268 4.74 -14.35 -17.33
CA PRO A 268 5.25 -13.83 -18.59
C PRO A 268 5.86 -12.44 -18.37
N ALA A 269 6.97 -12.17 -19.08
CA ALA A 269 7.58 -10.86 -19.11
C ALA A 269 6.51 -9.80 -19.43
N TRP A 270 6.53 -8.70 -18.68
CA TRP A 270 5.54 -7.65 -18.84
C TRP A 270 5.83 -6.83 -20.11
N ASP A 271 5.46 -7.35 -21.27
CA ASP A 271 5.73 -6.71 -22.56
C ASP A 271 4.66 -5.66 -22.93
N GLY A 272 3.52 -5.64 -22.22
CA GLY A 272 2.29 -4.96 -22.64
C GLY A 272 1.95 -3.59 -22.00
N ARG A 273 2.88 -2.88 -21.33
CA ARG A 273 2.51 -1.66 -20.56
C ARG A 273 3.22 -0.35 -20.87
N LYS A 274 4.02 -0.23 -21.93
CA LYS A 274 4.43 1.12 -22.37
C LYS A 274 3.16 1.91 -22.77
N GLY A 275 2.69 2.81 -21.90
CA GLY A 275 1.64 3.77 -22.19
C GLY A 275 0.25 3.48 -21.62
N VAL A 276 0.10 2.89 -20.42
CA VAL A 276 -1.25 2.75 -19.82
C VAL A 276 -1.88 4.10 -19.52
N LEU A 277 -1.09 5.04 -18.97
CA LEU A 277 -1.54 6.41 -18.73
C LEU A 277 -1.18 7.36 -19.88
N GLY A 278 -0.43 6.87 -20.88
CA GLY A 278 0.08 7.65 -22.01
C GLY A 278 -0.58 7.33 -23.36
N GLY A 279 -1.66 6.55 -23.36
CA GLY A 279 -2.36 6.15 -24.57
C GLY A 279 -2.95 7.35 -25.31
N LYS A 280 -2.23 7.85 -26.33
CA LYS A 280 -2.92 8.40 -27.50
C LYS A 280 -3.68 7.22 -28.12
N SER A 281 -4.97 7.07 -27.79
CA SER A 281 -5.87 6.40 -28.73
C SER A 281 -5.75 7.18 -30.04
N LYS A 282 -5.16 6.55 -31.05
CA LYS A 282 -5.32 7.01 -32.43
C LYS A 282 -6.75 6.70 -32.86
#